data_AF-A0A1I7ZXQ4-F1
#
_entry.id   AF-A0A1I7ZXQ4-F1
#
_cell.length_a   1.000
_cell.length_b   1.000
_cell.length_c   1.000
_cell.angle_alpha   90.00
_cell.angle_beta   90.00
_cell.angle_gamma   90.00
#
_symmetry.space_group_name_H-M   'P 1'
#
loop_
_entity.id
_entity.type
_entity.pdbx_description
1 polymer ?
#
loop_
_entity_poly.entity_id
_entity_poly.type
_entity_poly.pdbx_seq_one_letter_code
_entity_poly.pdbx_strand_id
1 'polypeptide(L)'
;MEPYLRTPAVILAALIVDYFLQELFTVAGYDEIALVFTLVFLALVGCLCTWTYARYSGRMRELAAKIDKVANCIWNMFSSLK
;
A
#
# COMPACT_ATOMS: atom_id res chain seq x y z
N MET A 1 -12.26 14.94 -12.85
CA MET A 1 -11.66 14.96 -11.50
C MET A 1 -10.42 14.09 -11.53
N GLU A 2 -9.26 14.69 -11.32
CA GLU A 2 -7.97 14.20 -11.80
C GLU A 2 -7.49 12.87 -11.16
N PRO A 3 -6.99 11.90 -11.94
CA PRO A 3 -6.59 10.58 -11.46
C PRO A 3 -5.32 10.58 -10.58
N TYR A 4 -4.60 11.69 -10.49
CA TYR A 4 -3.30 11.77 -9.78
C TYR A 4 -3.40 11.77 -8.25
N LEU A 5 -4.59 12.04 -7.68
CA LEU A 5 -4.79 12.07 -6.23
C LEU A 5 -5.09 10.68 -5.62
N ARG A 6 -5.38 9.67 -6.45
CA ARG A 6 -5.84 8.36 -5.97
C ARG A 6 -4.71 7.47 -5.50
N THR A 7 -3.58 7.43 -6.19
CA THR A 7 -2.47 6.53 -5.85
C THR A 7 -1.99 6.67 -4.40
N PRO A 8 -1.70 7.89 -3.87
CA PRO A 8 -1.29 8.01 -2.47
C PRO A 8 -2.42 7.65 -1.51
N ALA A 9 -3.68 8.00 -1.83
CA ALA A 9 -4.84 7.68 -0.99
C ALA A 9 -5.08 6.16 -0.88
N VAL A 10 -4.90 5.42 -1.98
CA VAL A 10 -5.06 3.96 -1.98
C VAL A 10 -3.94 3.26 -1.21
N ILE A 11 -2.69 3.72 -1.34
CA ILE A 11 -1.57 3.14 -0.58
C ILE A 11 -1.74 3.45 0.92
N LEU A 12 -2.17 4.65 1.28
CA LEU A 12 -2.48 5.01 2.67
C LEU A 12 -3.65 4.19 3.24
N ALA A 13 -4.72 3.98 2.47
CA ALA A 13 -5.82 3.13 2.89
C ALA A 13 -5.36 1.67 3.09
N ALA A 14 -4.55 1.14 2.18
CA ALA A 14 -3.96 -0.18 2.32
C ALA A 14 -3.09 -0.31 3.57
N LEU A 15 -2.26 0.70 3.88
CA LEU A 15 -1.46 0.75 5.11
C LEU A 15 -2.32 0.71 6.38
N ILE A 16 -3.42 1.45 6.40
CA ILE A 16 -4.34 1.47 7.56
C ILE A 16 -4.99 0.09 7.76
N VAL A 17 -5.46 -0.53 6.68
CA VAL A 17 -6.08 -1.86 6.73
C VAL A 17 -5.09 -2.91 7.18
N ASP A 18 -3.88 -2.90 6.62
CA ASP A 18 -2.80 -3.84 6.95
C ASP A 18 -2.38 -3.72 8.43
N TYR A 19 -2.22 -2.49 8.94
CA TYR A 19 -1.94 -2.25 10.35
C TYR A 19 -3.05 -2.78 11.26
N PHE A 20 -4.33 -2.56 10.90
CA PHE A 20 -5.47 -3.07 11.66
C PHE A 20 -5.50 -4.60 11.70
N LEU A 21 -5.20 -5.25 10.57
CA LEU A 21 -5.11 -6.70 10.50
C LEU A 21 -3.96 -7.22 11.36
N GLN A 22 -2.79 -6.59 11.30
CA GLN A 22 -1.64 -6.95 12.12
C GLN A 22 -2.00 -6.90 13.62
N GLU A 23 -2.61 -5.80 14.07
CA GLU A 23 -3.02 -5.63 15.47
C GLU A 23 -4.03 -6.72 15.89
N LEU A 24 -4.97 -7.08 15.00
CA LEU A 24 -5.92 -8.17 15.23
C LEU A 24 -5.23 -9.53 15.37
N PHE A 25 -4.24 -9.85 14.52
CA PHE A 25 -3.50 -11.12 14.56
C PHE A 25 -2.57 -11.21 15.78
N THR A 26 -1.93 -10.11 16.17
CA THR A 26 -1.13 -10.01 17.39
C THR A 26 -2.00 -10.27 18.62
N VAL A 27 -3.19 -9.65 18.70
CA VAL A 27 -4.12 -9.88 19.82
C VAL A 27 -4.67 -11.31 19.83
N ALA A 28 -4.85 -11.91 18.66
CA ALA A 28 -5.26 -13.31 18.53
C ALA A 28 -4.15 -14.32 18.90
N GLY A 29 -2.91 -13.86 19.16
CA GLY A 29 -1.78 -14.71 19.55
C GLY A 29 -1.02 -15.35 18.39
N TYR A 30 -1.27 -14.91 17.14
CA TYR A 30 -0.57 -15.41 15.95
C TYR A 30 0.63 -14.54 15.59
N ASP A 31 1.70 -14.65 16.38
CA ASP A 31 2.90 -13.81 16.25
C ASP A 31 3.61 -14.00 14.90
N GLU A 32 3.73 -15.24 14.41
CA GLU A 32 4.38 -15.53 13.12
C GLU A 32 3.63 -14.90 11.94
N ILE A 33 2.29 -14.87 11.99
CA ILE A 33 1.46 -14.27 10.96
C ILE A 33 1.53 -12.74 11.06
N ALA A 34 1.50 -12.19 12.27
CA ALA A 34 1.67 -10.75 12.50
C ALA A 34 2.99 -10.25 11.91
N LEU A 35 4.07 -11.04 12.00
CA LEU A 35 5.37 -10.70 11.41
C LEU A 35 5.31 -10.62 9.88
N VAL A 36 4.57 -11.51 9.22
CA VAL A 36 4.34 -11.43 7.76
C VAL A 36 3.62 -10.13 7.40
N PHE A 37 2.59 -9.75 8.16
CA PHE A 37 1.91 -8.46 7.96
C PHE A 37 2.85 -7.28 8.20
N THR A 38 3.72 -7.32 9.20
CA THR A 38 4.74 -6.28 9.41
C THR A 38 5.69 -6.13 8.20
N LEU A 39 6.09 -7.23 7.57
CA LEU A 39 6.91 -7.17 6.35
C LEU A 39 6.13 -6.57 5.17
N VAL A 40 4.85 -6.89 5.02
CA VAL A 40 3.97 -6.30 4.01
C VAL A 40 3.78 -4.80 4.26
N PHE A 41 3.55 -4.39 5.51
CA PHE A 41 3.50 -2.99 5.92
C PHE A 41 4.77 -2.24 5.50
N LEU A 42 5.94 -2.82 5.78
CA LEU A 42 7.23 -2.21 5.44
C LEU A 42 7.41 -2.04 3.92
N ALA A 43 6.96 -3.04 3.13
CA ALA A 43 6.97 -2.97 1.67
C ALA A 43 6.02 -1.89 1.13
N LEU A 44 4.84 -1.73 1.73
CA LEU A 44 3.88 -0.68 1.37
C LEU A 44 4.43 0.72 1.68
N VAL A 45 5.06 0.90 2.84
CA VAL A 45 5.76 2.16 3.18
C VAL A 45 6.89 2.42 2.19
N GLY A 46 7.68 1.40 1.82
CA GLY A 46 8.70 1.49 0.79
C GLY A 46 8.14 1.91 -0.57
N CYS A 47 6.98 1.39 -0.97
CA CYS A 47 6.28 1.82 -2.17
C CYS A 47 5.82 3.28 -2.08
N LEU A 48 5.29 3.71 -0.93
CA LEU A 48 4.85 5.09 -0.73
C LEU A 48 6.04 6.06 -0.79
N CYS A 49 7.14 5.74 -0.13
CA CYS A 49 8.40 6.49 -0.19
C CYS A 49 8.98 6.51 -1.61
N THR A 50 8.92 5.41 -2.34
CA THR A 50 9.40 5.34 -3.74
C THR A 50 8.51 6.17 -4.66
N TRP A 51 7.20 6.18 -4.44
CA TRP A 51 6.25 6.99 -5.20
C TRP A 51 6.44 8.49 -4.95
N THR A 52 6.56 8.91 -3.68
CA THR A 52 6.86 10.31 -3.33
C THR A 52 8.23 10.72 -3.86
N TYR A 53 9.25 9.87 -3.72
CA TYR A 53 10.58 10.12 -4.26
C TYR A 53 10.56 10.30 -5.79
N ALA A 54 9.87 9.44 -6.54
CA ALA A 54 9.74 9.57 -7.98
C ALA A 54 9.03 10.87 -8.39
N ARG A 55 8.05 11.34 -7.59
CA ARG A 55 7.36 12.62 -7.80
C ARG A 55 8.29 13.82 -7.61
N TYR A 56 9.17 13.79 -6.59
CA TYR A 56 10.08 14.88 -6.27
C TYR A 56 11.38 14.88 -7.09
N SER A 57 11.94 13.69 -7.37
CA SER A 57 13.25 13.55 -8.03
C SER A 57 13.15 13.43 -9.55
N GLY A 58 11.99 13.04 -10.10
CA GLY A 58 11.78 12.81 -11.53
C GLY A 58 12.53 11.61 -12.12
N ARG A 59 13.47 11.03 -11.37
CA ARG A 59 14.18 9.77 -11.65
C ARG A 59 13.41 8.60 -11.03
N MET A 60 13.32 7.47 -11.75
CA MET A 60 12.58 6.25 -11.37
C MET A 60 11.05 6.25 -11.60
N ARG A 61 10.58 6.85 -12.70
CA ARG A 61 9.16 6.79 -13.12
C ARG A 61 8.64 5.36 -13.34
N GLU A 62 9.51 4.43 -13.68
CA GLU A 62 9.16 3.02 -13.95
C GLU A 62 8.75 2.26 -12.69
N LEU A 63 9.45 2.49 -11.57
CA LEU A 63 9.09 1.93 -10.27
C LEU A 63 7.78 2.53 -9.76
N ALA A 64 7.60 3.84 -9.92
CA ALA A 64 6.33 4.50 -9.61
C ALA A 64 5.17 3.93 -10.44
N ALA A 65 5.38 3.63 -11.73
CA ALA A 65 4.36 3.02 -12.57
C ALA A 65 3.97 1.59 -12.12
N LYS A 66 4.92 0.80 -11.59
CA LYS A 66 4.60 -0.51 -10.98
C LYS A 66 3.75 -0.35 -9.73
N ILE A 67 4.09 0.63 -8.88
CA ILE A 67 3.32 0.95 -7.66
C ILE A 67 1.90 1.40 -8.02
N ASP A 68 1.77 2.22 -9.07
CA ASP A 68 0.47 2.69 -9.57
C ASP A 68 -0.42 1.52 -10.06
N LYS A 69 0.18 0.52 -10.71
CA LYS A 69 -0.53 -0.73 -11.09
C LYS A 69 -1.03 -1.51 -9.88
N VAL A 70 -0.21 -1.66 -8.83
CA VAL A 70 -0.60 -2.37 -7.61
C VAL A 70 -1.74 -1.61 -6.91
N ALA A 71 -1.64 -0.29 -6.79
CA ALA A 71 -2.69 0.55 -6.23
C ALA A 71 -4.01 0.41 -7.02
N ASN A 72 -3.96 0.44 -8.36
CA ASN A 72 -5.16 0.20 -9.17
C ASN A 72 -5.74 -1.20 -9.00
N CYS A 73 -4.91 -2.23 -8.81
CA CYS A 73 -5.37 -3.59 -8.53
C CYS A 73 -6.15 -3.66 -7.22
N ILE A 74 -5.62 -3.05 -6.16
CA ILE A 74 -6.28 -2.98 -4.83
C ILE A 74 -7.60 -2.21 -4.95
N TRP A 75 -7.59 -1.07 -5.64
CA TRP A 75 -8.81 -0.28 -5.86
C TRP A 75 -9.88 -1.07 -6.61
N ASN A 76 -9.48 -1.78 -7.68
CA ASN A 76 -10.40 -2.61 -8.46
C ASN A 76 -11.00 -3.74 -7.61
N MET A 77 -10.19 -4.41 -6.79
CA MET A 77 -10.65 -5.44 -5.86
C MET A 77 -11.70 -4.89 -4.88
N PHE A 78 -11.47 -3.69 -4.33
CA PHE A 78 -12.43 -3.04 -3.43
C PHE A 78 -13.71 -2.59 -4.16
N SER A 79 -13.58 -2.02 -5.36
CA SER A 79 -14.71 -1.58 -6.16
C SER A 79 -15.57 -2.73 -6.70
N SER A 80 -14.96 -3.90 -6.92
CA SER A 80 -15.63 -5.11 -7.38
C SER A 80 -16.38 -5.83 -6.25
N LEU A 81 -16.13 -5.47 -5.00
CA LEU A 81 -16.83 -6.01 -3.82
C LEU A 81 -18.16 -5.28 -3.53
N LYS A 82 -18.60 -4.40 -4.44
CA LYS A 82 -19.87 -3.65 -4.39
C LYS A 82 -20.89 -4.23 -5.35
#